data_AF-A0A1V2UC29-F1
#
_entry.id   AF-A0A1V2UC29-F1
#
_cell.length_a   1.000
_cell.length_b   1.000
_cell.length_c   1.000
_cell.angle_alpha   90.00
_cell.angle_beta   90.00
_cell.angle_gamma   90.00
#
_symmetry.space_group_name_H-M   'P 1'
#
loop_
_entity.id
_entity.type
_entity.pdbx_description
1 polymer ?
#
loop_
_entity_poly.entity_id
_entity_poly.type
_entity_poly.pdbx_seq_one_letter_code
_entity_poly.pdbx_strand_id
1 'polypeptide(L)' 'MLFDSEQGKYLAKSKETELDYYLTSDKQLAYRFLDNEISLAWHTAYKCAWLGLGKFYVYGE' A
#
# COMPACT_ATOMS: atom_id res chain seq x y z
N MET A 1 -6.39 0.81 3.00
CA MET A 1 -4.94 0.68 3.28
C MET A 1 -4.40 -0.61 2.67
N LEU A 2 -3.09 -0.71 2.46
CA LEU A 2 -2.41 -1.92 2.01
C LEU A 2 -1.44 -2.42 3.09
N PHE A 3 -1.63 -3.66 3.55
CA PHE A 3 -0.83 -4.27 4.61
C PHE A 3 -0.24 -5.60 4.16
N ASP A 4 1.05 -5.81 4.40
CA ASP A 4 1.74 -7.07 4.23
C ASP A 4 1.93 -7.74 5.60
N SER A 5 1.22 -8.86 5.80
CA SER A 5 1.26 -9.62 7.04
C SER A 5 2.52 -10.45 7.23
N GLU A 6 3.23 -10.80 6.16
CA GLU A 6 4.50 -11.54 6.24
C GLU A 6 5.61 -10.62 6.79
N GLN A 7 5.59 -9.36 6.37
CA GLN A 7 6.57 -8.36 6.80
C GLN A 7 6.13 -7.51 8.00
N GLY A 8 4.83 -7.51 8.33
CA GLY A 8 4.26 -6.63 9.33
C GLY A 8 4.38 -5.14 8.96
N LYS A 9 4.24 -4.82 7.66
CA LYS A 9 4.45 -3.47 7.12
C LYS A 9 3.29 -2.99 6.26
N TYR A 10 3.13 -1.68 6.18
CA TYR A 10 2.18 -0.99 5.32
C TYR A 10 2.87 -0.44 4.08
N LEU A 11 2.11 -0.33 3.01
CA LEU A 11 2.52 0.47 1.87
C LEU A 11 2.34 1.96 2.20
N ALA A 12 3.39 2.74 2.08
CA ALA A 12 3.37 4.19 2.17
C ALA A 12 3.67 4.82 0.80
N LYS A 13 3.20 6.06 0.61
CA LYS A 13 3.43 6.87 -0.59
C LYS A 13 4.48 7.92 -0.27
N SER A 14 5.50 8.07 -1.13
CA SER A 14 6.46 9.17 -1.03
C SER A 14 5.73 10.50 -1.25
N LYS A 15 6.07 11.53 -0.47
CA LYS A 15 5.53 12.89 -0.66
C LYS A 15 6.19 13.60 -1.85
N GLU A 16 7.41 13.21 -2.21
CA GLU A 16 8.20 13.88 -3.25
C GLU A 16 7.79 13.45 -4.66
N THR A 17 7.32 12.21 -4.79
CA THR A 17 6.92 11.60 -6.05
C THR A 17 5.64 10.81 -5.80
N GLU A 18 4.54 11.21 -6.45
CA GLU A 18 3.24 10.55 -6.26
C GLU A 18 3.23 9.06 -6.68
N LEU A 19 4.28 8.60 -7.35
CA LEU A 19 4.39 7.27 -7.91
C LEU A 19 5.33 6.34 -7.14
N ASP A 20 6.08 6.84 -6.17
CA ASP A 20 7.03 6.01 -5.42
C ASP A 20 6.41 5.49 -4.13
N TYR A 21 6.40 4.16 -4.02
CA TYR A 21 5.93 3.46 -2.85
C TYR A 21 7.10 2.96 -2.02
N TYR A 22 6.96 3.02 -0.70
CA TYR A 22 7.92 2.43 0.23
C TYR A 22 7.19 1.69 1.35
N LEU A 23 7.90 0.86 2.11
CA LEU A 23 7.31 0.10 3.22
C LEU A 23 7.59 0.78 4.55
N THR A 24 6.58 0.85 5.40
CA THR A 24 6.67 1.44 6.73
C THR A 24 5.99 0.56 7.77
N SER A 25 6.49 0.59 9.01
CA SER A 25 5.80 0.00 10.16
C SER A 25 4.83 0.99 10.82
N ASP A 26 4.89 2.27 10.44
CA ASP A 26 4.02 3.31 10.99
C ASP A 26 2.69 3.38 10.24
N LYS A 27 1.60 3.01 10.94
CA LYS A 27 0.23 3.06 10.39
C LYS A 27 -0.21 4.48 10.01
N GLN A 28 0.36 5.53 10.61
CA GLN A 28 0.02 6.91 10.23
C GLN A 28 0.56 7.30 8.86
N LEU A 29 1.66 6.67 8.43
CA LEU A 29 2.26 6.87 7.12
C LEU A 29 1.68 5.92 6.06
N ALA A 30 0.83 4.98 6.46
CA ALA A 30 0.19 4.04 5.55
C ALA A 30 -0.69 4.78 4.54
N TYR A 31 -0.56 4.40 3.28
CA TYR A 31 -1.37 4.95 2.22
C TYR A 31 -2.83 4.50 2.39
N ARG A 32 -3.71 5.49 2.56
CA ARG A 32 -5.15 5.29 2.72
C ARG A 32 -5.81 5.51 1.36
N PHE A 33 -6.71 4.60 1.03
CA PHE A 33 -7.55 4.67 -0.15
C PHE A 33 -8.95 4.98 0.34
N LEU A 34 -9.65 5.87 -0.37
CA LEU A 34 -11.07 6.10 -0.18
C LEU A 34 -11.87 4.93 -0.75
N ASP A 35 -13.14 4.79 -0.35
CA ASP A 35 -14.01 3.69 -0.81
C ASP A 35 -14.18 3.67 -2.34
N ASN A 36 -14.27 4.85 -2.96
CA ASN A 36 -14.35 4.99 -4.41
C ASN A 36 -13.01 4.68 -5.12
N GLU A 37 -11.92 4.48 -4.38
CA GLU A 37 -10.59 4.15 -4.88
C GLU A 37 -10.26 2.65 -4.72
N ILE A 38 -11.25 1.80 -4.42
CA ILE A 38 -11.00 0.36 -4.20
C ILE A 38 -10.31 -0.33 -5.39
N SER A 39 -10.66 0.05 -6.61
CA SER A 39 -10.01 -0.45 -7.83
C SER A 39 -8.55 -0.02 -7.91
N LEU A 40 -8.24 1.20 -7.49
CA LEU A 40 -6.86 1.71 -7.40
C LEU A 40 -6.09 0.96 -6.30
N ALA A 41 -6.72 0.67 -5.16
CA ALA A 41 -6.10 -0.10 -4.08
C ALA A 41 -5.66 -1.50 -4.55
N TRP A 42 -6.54 -2.22 -5.25
CA TRP A 42 -6.22 -3.52 -5.83
C TRP A 42 -5.13 -3.43 -6.91
N HIS A 43 -5.22 -2.43 -7.79
CA HIS A 43 -4.21 -2.22 -8.83
C HIS A 43 -2.83 -1.95 -8.22
N THR A 44 -2.76 -1.10 -7.20
CA THR A 44 -1.52 -0.81 -6.49
C THR A 44 -0.98 -2.05 -5.76
N ALA A 45 -1.84 -2.82 -5.08
CA ALA A 45 -1.44 -4.07 -4.44
C ALA A 45 -0.78 -5.05 -5.43
N TYR A 46 -1.40 -5.22 -6.61
CA TYR A 46 -0.86 -6.05 -7.69
C TYR A 46 0.50 -5.54 -8.18
N LYS A 47 0.62 -4.24 -8.44
CA LYS A 47 1.88 -3.62 -8.89
C LYS A 47 3.01 -3.83 -7.87
N CYS A 48 2.73 -3.65 -6.58
CA CYS A 48 3.72 -3.85 -5.53
C CYS A 48 4.17 -5.30 -5.41
N ALA A 49 3.24 -6.26 -5.56
CA ALA A 49 3.57 -7.68 -5.61
C ALA A 49 4.44 -8.02 -6.83
N TRP A 50 4.12 -7.47 -8.01
CA TRP A 50 4.91 -7.65 -9.22
C TRP A 50 6.34 -7.10 -9.11
N LEU A 51 6.51 -5.98 -8.40
CA LEU A 51 7.82 -5.39 -8.11
C LEU A 51 8.60 -6.11 -6.99
N GLY A 52 8.02 -7.15 -6.37
CA GLY A 52 8.67 -7.91 -5.29
C GLY A 52 8.73 -7.16 -3.96
N LEU A 53 7.93 -6.11 -3.77
CA LEU A 53 7.90 -5.34 -2.51
C LEU A 53 7.21 -6.12 -1.38
N GLY A 54 6.24 -6.97 -1.70
CA GLY A 54 5.47 -7.70 -0.70
C GLY A 54 4.12 -8.19 -1.22
N LYS A 55 3.40 -8.95 -0.39
CA LYS A 55 2.02 -9.36 -0.67
C LYS A 55 1.08 -8.53 0.18
N PHE A 56 0.28 -7.69 -0.46
CA PHE A 56 -0.56 -6.73 0.23
C PHE A 56 -2.03 -7.15 0.23
N TYR A 57 -2.65 -7.05 1.40
CA TYR A 57 -4.09 -7.16 1.58
C TYR A 57 -4.71 -5.77 1.57
N VAL A 58 -5.79 -5.62 0.80
CA VAL A 58 -6.61 -4.40 0.81
C VAL A 58 -7.47 -4.41 2.07
N TYR A 59 -7.17 -3.50 2.98
CA TYR A 59 -7.92 -3.29 4.21
C TYR A 59 -8.76 -2.01 4.09
N GLY A 60 -10.08 -2.14 3.99
CA GLY A 60 -11.01 -1.02 4.09
C GLY A 60 -11.29 -0.71 5.56
N GLU A 61 -11.12 0.54 5.97
CA GLU A 61 -11.66 1.08 7.23
C GLU A 61 -12.79 2.03 6.88
#